data_AF-A0A7V7QJ40-F1
#
_entry.id   AF-A0A7V7QJ40-F1
#
_cell.length_a   1.000
_cell.length_b   1.000
_cell.length_c   1.000
_cell.angle_alpha   90.00
_cell.angle_beta   90.00
_cell.angle_gamma   90.00
#
_symmetry.space_group_name_H-M   'P 1'
#
loop_
_entity.id
_entity.type
_entity.pdbx_description
1 polymer ?
#
loop_
_entity_poly.entity_id
_entity_poly.type
_entity_poly.pdbx_seq_one_letter_code
_entity_poly.pdbx_strand_id
1 'polypeptide(L)'
;MNDFKEMMKIATSTDSFLELPVRAQMLFCQLVLNADDEGYVLNGTAVRRMVRASEKDYNLLFDVGLINRVNGVIIITDGCLFDEEGGY
;
A
#
# COMPACT_ATOMS: atom_id res chain seq x y z
N MET A 1 -9.17 1.27 -17.15
CA MET A 1 -10.12 1.35 -16.01
C MET A 1 -10.40 -0.02 -15.34
N ASN A 2 -9.57 -1.05 -15.56
CA ASN A 2 -9.58 -2.31 -14.80
C ASN A 2 -8.27 -2.56 -14.01
N ASP A 3 -7.21 -1.83 -14.35
CA ASP A 3 -5.83 -2.18 -13.98
C ASP A 3 -5.57 -2.04 -12.47
N PHE A 4 -6.06 -0.96 -11.83
CA PHE A 4 -5.89 -0.78 -10.39
C PHE A 4 -6.58 -1.88 -9.57
N LYS A 5 -7.83 -2.21 -9.93
CA LYS A 5 -8.61 -3.23 -9.22
C LYS A 5 -8.00 -4.63 -9.36
N GLU A 6 -7.48 -4.96 -10.55
CA GLU A 6 -6.78 -6.22 -10.78
C GLU A 6 -5.47 -6.28 -9.98
N MET A 7 -4.70 -5.19 -9.96
CA MET A 7 -3.49 -5.06 -9.14
C MET A 7 -3.78 -5.31 -7.65
N MET A 8 -4.84 -4.73 -7.09
CA MET A 8 -5.21 -4.94 -5.68
C MET A 8 -5.58 -6.37 -5.36
N LYS A 9 -6.22 -7.05 -6.31
CA LYS A 9 -6.53 -8.48 -6.17
C LYS A 9 -5.27 -9.32 -6.13
N ILE A 10 -4.26 -8.99 -6.94
CA ILE A 10 -2.95 -9.65 -6.93
C ILE A 10 -2.25 -9.40 -5.60
N ALA A 11 -2.09 -8.13 -5.22
CA ALA A 11 -1.40 -7.70 -3.98
C ALA A 11 -1.92 -8.43 -2.74
N THR A 12 -3.25 -8.47 -2.58
CA THR A 12 -3.93 -9.11 -1.43
C THR A 12 -3.89 -10.64 -1.45
N SER A 13 -3.44 -11.24 -2.55
CA SER A 13 -3.28 -12.69 -2.70
C SER A 13 -1.82 -13.15 -2.60
N THR A 14 -0.87 -12.24 -2.39
CA THR A 14 0.56 -12.58 -2.23
C THR A 14 0.87 -13.12 -0.84
N ASP A 15 1.84 -14.03 -0.73
CA ASP A 15 2.29 -14.55 0.57
C ASP A 15 2.83 -13.42 1.46
N SER A 16 3.58 -12.47 0.90
CA SER A 16 4.09 -11.30 1.61
C SER A 16 2.98 -10.48 2.26
N PHE A 17 1.82 -10.34 1.61
CA PHE A 17 0.65 -9.69 2.22
C PHE A 17 0.00 -10.56 3.30
N LEU A 18 -0.18 -11.86 3.03
CA LEU A 18 -0.85 -12.80 3.93
C LEU A 18 -0.08 -13.01 5.24
N GLU A 19 1.24 -12.84 5.22
CA GLU A 19 2.12 -12.92 6.40
C GLU A 19 2.12 -11.64 7.26
N LEU A 20 1.58 -10.53 6.76
CA LEU A 20 1.49 -9.29 7.53
C LEU A 20 0.57 -9.44 8.75
N PRO A 21 0.83 -8.69 9.84
CA PRO A 21 -0.13 -8.55 10.92
C PRO A 21 -1.49 -8.04 10.40
N VAL A 22 -2.60 -8.57 10.94
CA VAL A 22 -3.97 -8.18 10.55
C VAL A 22 -4.20 -6.67 10.57
N ARG A 23 -3.52 -5.93 11.46
CA ARG A 23 -3.60 -4.46 11.52
C ARG A 23 -2.96 -3.78 10.31
N ALA A 24 -1.83 -4.30 9.82
CA ALA A 24 -1.18 -3.80 8.61
C ALA A 24 -2.02 -4.16 7.37
N GLN A 25 -2.57 -5.37 7.30
CA GLN A 25 -3.53 -5.75 6.24
C GLN A 25 -4.76 -4.83 6.23
N MET A 26 -5.35 -4.55 7.40
CA MET A 26 -6.47 -3.61 7.53
C MET A 26 -6.10 -2.21 7.06
N LEU A 27 -4.93 -1.70 7.45
CA LEU A 27 -4.44 -0.39 7.04
C LEU A 27 -4.28 -0.31 5.51
N PHE A 28 -3.68 -1.33 4.90
CA PHE A 28 -3.55 -1.42 3.45
C PHE A 28 -4.91 -1.36 2.75
N CYS A 29 -5.88 -2.19 3.17
CA CYS A 29 -7.23 -2.18 2.61
C CYS A 29 -7.91 -0.80 2.74
N GLN A 30 -7.69 -0.09 3.86
CA GLN A 30 -8.24 1.26 4.07
C GLN A 30 -7.55 2.30 3.18
N LEU A 31 -6.25 2.16 2.89
CA LEU A 31 -5.56 3.00 1.92
C LEU A 31 -6.11 2.76 0.51
N VAL A 32 -6.33 1.52 0.11
CA VAL A 32 -6.95 1.16 -1.19
C VAL A 32 -8.33 1.76 -1.35
N LEU A 33 -9.17 1.74 -0.30
CA LEU A 33 -10.51 2.34 -0.34
C LEU A 33 -10.49 3.88 -0.43
N ASN A 34 -9.38 4.51 -0.07
CA ASN A 34 -9.19 5.96 -0.15
C ASN A 34 -8.30 6.38 -1.33
N ALA A 35 -7.92 5.42 -2.19
CA ALA A 35 -7.15 5.70 -3.39
C ALA A 35 -8.08 6.14 -4.53
N ASP A 36 -7.55 6.92 -5.45
CA ASP A 36 -8.22 7.22 -6.72
C ASP A 36 -8.09 6.05 -7.73
N ASP A 37 -8.60 6.26 -8.95
CA ASP A 37 -8.62 5.25 -10.01
C ASP A 37 -7.20 4.84 -10.49
N GLU A 38 -6.18 5.62 -10.15
CA GLU A 38 -4.78 5.37 -10.48
C GLU A 38 -3.98 4.82 -9.28
N GLY A 39 -4.60 4.70 -8.11
CA GLY A 39 -3.97 4.17 -6.90
C GLY A 39 -3.25 5.21 -6.05
N TYR A 40 -3.50 6.50 -6.23
CA TYR A 40 -2.94 7.55 -5.37
C TYR A 40 -3.81 7.84 -4.15
N VAL A 41 -3.15 7.96 -3.00
CA VAL A 41 -3.75 8.36 -1.73
C VAL A 41 -3.14 9.70 -1.30
N LEU A 42 -3.94 10.77 -1.42
CA LEU A 42 -3.53 12.14 -1.10
C LEU A 42 -3.01 12.31 0.34
N ASN A 43 -3.59 11.58 1.30
CA ASN A 43 -3.19 11.69 2.71
C ASN A 43 -3.20 10.34 3.45
N GLY A 44 -2.22 9.49 3.14
CA GLY A 44 -2.08 8.19 3.80
C GLY A 44 -1.88 8.29 5.32
N THR A 45 -1.27 9.36 5.82
CA THR A 45 -1.12 9.60 7.27
C THR A 45 -2.47 9.87 7.95
N ALA A 46 -3.39 10.59 7.29
CA ALA A 46 -4.74 10.78 7.80
C ALA A 46 -5.52 9.46 7.84
N VAL A 47 -5.42 8.64 6.79
CA VAL A 47 -6.04 7.30 6.75
C VAL A 47 -5.51 6.43 7.88
N ARG A 48 -4.18 6.39 8.10
CA ARG A 48 -3.55 5.67 9.23
C ARG A 48 -4.14 6.10 10.59
N ARG A 49 -4.26 7.41 10.81
CA ARG A 49 -4.80 7.98 12.05
C ARG A 49 -6.28 7.65 12.22
N MET A 50 -7.07 7.71 11.14
CA MET A 50 -8.50 7.37 11.13
C MET A 50 -8.73 5.94 11.64
N VAL A 51 -7.93 4.98 11.20
CA VAL A 51 -8.06 3.56 11.58
C VAL A 51 -7.26 3.20 12.83
N ARG A 52 -6.58 4.19 13.44
CA ARG A 52 -5.73 4.03 14.63
C ARG A 52 -4.64 2.97 14.46
N ALA A 53 -4.13 2.80 13.24
CA ALA A 53 -2.99 1.92 12.98
C ALA A 53 -1.70 2.55 13.52
N SER A 54 -0.76 1.72 13.96
CA SER A 54 0.51 2.22 14.49
C SER A 54 1.44 2.71 13.36
N GLU A 55 2.45 3.52 13.68
CA GLU A 55 3.52 3.83 12.71
C GLU A 55 4.26 2.55 12.28
N LYS A 56 4.38 1.55 13.15
CA LYS A 56 4.99 0.26 12.82
C LYS A 56 4.21 -0.48 11.73
N ASP A 57 2.88 -0.54 11.85
CA ASP A 57 2.02 -1.18 10.83
C ASP A 57 2.14 -0.43 9.49
N TYR A 58 2.31 0.88 9.52
CA TYR A 58 2.46 1.70 8.33
C TYR A 58 3.81 1.52 7.64
N ASN A 59 4.90 1.52 8.43
CA ASN A 59 6.25 1.27 7.94
C ASN A 59 6.39 -0.12 7.31
N LEU A 60 5.77 -1.14 7.91
CA LEU A 60 5.76 -2.49 7.32
C LEU A 60 5.22 -2.50 5.89
N LEU A 61 4.20 -1.70 5.57
CA LEU A 61 3.65 -1.63 4.21
C LEU A 61 4.64 -1.03 3.20
N PHE A 62 5.49 -0.10 3.64
CA PHE A 62 6.60 0.41 2.81
C PHE A 62 7.71 -0.64 2.69
N ASP A 63 8.05 -1.31 3.79
CA ASP A 63 9.12 -2.31 3.82
C ASP A 63 8.83 -3.49 2.88
N VAL A 64 7.57 -3.91 2.78
CA VAL A 64 7.14 -4.97 1.85
C VAL A 64 6.72 -4.44 0.46
N GLY A 65 6.91 -3.15 0.19
CA GLY A 65 6.67 -2.55 -1.12
C GLY A 65 5.19 -2.52 -1.56
N LEU A 66 4.24 -2.60 -0.63
CA LEU A 66 2.80 -2.51 -0.93
C LEU A 66 2.32 -1.05 -1.07
N ILE A 67 3.04 -0.12 -0.46
CA ILE A 67 2.86 1.31 -0.67
C ILE A 67 4.20 1.99 -0.86
N ASN A 68 4.21 3.04 -1.67
CA ASN A 68 5.38 3.88 -1.90
C ASN A 68 5.02 5.35 -1.73
N ARG A 69 6.04 6.22 -1.57
CA ARG A 69 5.85 7.66 -1.48
C ARG A 69 6.51 8.35 -2.66
N VAL A 70 5.71 9.07 -3.45
CA VAL A 70 6.15 9.85 -4.61
C VAL A 70 5.70 11.30 -4.40
N ASN A 71 6.66 12.23 -4.31
CA ASN A 71 6.39 13.67 -4.12
C ASN A 71 5.44 13.99 -2.95
N GLY A 72 5.50 13.21 -1.87
CA GLY A 72 4.65 13.38 -0.68
C GLY A 72 3.29 12.70 -0.75
N VAL A 73 2.88 12.22 -1.93
CA VAL A 73 1.67 11.42 -2.14
C VAL A 73 1.99 9.94 -1.95
N ILE A 74 1.04 9.17 -1.43
CA ILE A 74 1.19 7.72 -1.31
C ILE A 74 0.63 7.07 -2.57
N ILE A 75 1.33 6.09 -3.11
CA ILE A 75 0.87 5.25 -4.21
C ILE A 75 0.75 3.81 -3.72
N ILE A 76 -0.32 3.13 -4.11
CA ILE A 76 -0.48 1.70 -3.83
C ILE A 76 0.19 0.89 -4.94
N THR A 77 0.89 -0.18 -4.55
CA THR A 77 1.63 -1.09 -5.43
C THR A 77 1.28 -2.54 -5.09
N ASP A 78 1.79 -3.50 -5.87
CA ASP A 78 1.50 -4.93 -5.74
C ASP A 78 2.44 -5.69 -4.80
N GLY A 79 3.41 -5.02 -4.17
CA GLY A 79 4.40 -5.66 -3.30
C GLY A 79 5.57 -6.26 -4.08
N CYS A 80 5.58 -6.18 -5.41
CA CYS A 80 6.79 -6.40 -6.18
C CYS A 80 7.71 -5.22 -5.88
N LEU A 81 8.62 -5.39 -4.92
CA LEU A 81 9.76 -4.50 -4.79
C LEU A 81 10.40 -4.41 -6.18
N PHE A 82 10.50 -3.20 -6.71
CA PHE A 82 11.42 -2.95 -7.81
C PHE A 82 12.78 -3.38 -7.27
N ASP A 83 13.29 -4.52 -7.74
CA ASP A 83 14.68 -4.89 -7.53
C ASP A 83 15.53 -3.65 -7.88
N GLU A 84 16.45 -3.28 -7.00
CA GLU A 84 17.27 -2.07 -7.05
C GLU A 84 18.26 -2.03 -8.25
N GLU A 85 17.82 -2.34 -9.47
CA GLU A 85 18.61 -2.21 -10.71
C GLU A 85 18.03 -1.19 -11.71
N GLY A 86 17.05 -0.37 -11.34
CA GLY A 86 16.36 0.53 -12.28
C GLY A 86 16.26 1.98 -11.84
N GLY A 87 17.38 2.69 -11.73
CA GLY A 87 17.37 4.16 -11.59
C GLY A 87 16.87 4.87 -12.85
N TYR A 88 15.96 5.83 -12.67
CA TYR A 88 15.76 7.00 -13.53
C TYR A 88 15.36 8.20 -12.67
#